data_AF-A0A4Q9MNA9-F1
#
_entry.id   AF-A0A4Q9MNA9-F1
#
_cell.length_a   1.000
_cell.length_b   1.000
_cell.length_c   1.000
_cell.angle_alpha   90.00
_cell.angle_beta   90.00
_cell.angle_gamma   90.00
#
_symmetry.space_group_name_H-M   'P 1'
#
loop_
_entity.id
_entity.type
_entity.pdbx_description
1 polymer ?
#
loop_
_entity_poly.entity_id
_entity_poly.type
_entity_poly.pdbx_seq_one_letter_code
_entity_poly.pdbx_strand_id
1 'polypeptide(L)'
;MLANDPRTQWVIEELDQVLHEIEVGPETEIEERPAEDIDISDWESGVEDLQDKSPDAVWDILGFPTKRFPGFNEVEDPTGALDPWDNKKWEAFIKKGQGVPFAPRWHQLVGVVKMMRQLIEGRPLLLMDQVGIGKTLQVVGTLCMYVAFRRHFARYGRFPGHFGKIPLAVAPDEPTADIGLGV
;
A
#
# COMPACT_ATOMS: atom_id res chain seq x y z
N MET A 1 -20.03 -12.28 3.38
CA MET A 1 -20.18 -12.14 4.85
C MET A 1 -19.76 -10.77 5.38
N LEU A 2 -18.86 -10.02 4.73
CA LEU A 2 -18.50 -8.64 5.12
C LEU A 2 -19.65 -7.62 5.00
N ALA A 3 -20.56 -7.78 4.05
CA ALA A 3 -21.67 -6.85 3.84
C ALA A 3 -22.63 -6.72 5.03
N ASN A 4 -22.66 -7.68 5.96
CA ASN A 4 -23.53 -7.64 7.14
C ASN A 4 -22.78 -7.25 8.42
N ASP A 5 -21.50 -6.87 8.32
CA ASP A 5 -20.74 -6.38 9.46
C ASP A 5 -21.24 -4.96 9.84
N PRO A 6 -21.54 -4.68 11.12
CA PRO A 6 -22.02 -3.36 11.55
C PRO A 6 -21.11 -2.20 11.17
N ARG A 7 -19.79 -2.43 11.08
CA ARG A 7 -18.82 -1.41 10.67
C ARG A 7 -18.88 -1.16 9.17
N THR A 8 -19.13 -2.20 8.38
CA THR A 8 -19.35 -2.08 6.94
C THR A 8 -20.66 -1.35 6.64
N GLN A 9 -21.72 -1.61 7.41
CA GLN A 9 -22.99 -0.89 7.28
C GLN A 9 -22.83 0.60 7.63
N TRP A 10 -22.13 0.93 8.72
CA TRP A 10 -21.85 2.32 9.08
C TRP A 10 -21.08 3.09 8.00
N VAL A 11 -20.03 2.49 7.42
CA VAL A 11 -19.28 3.12 6.31
C VAL A 11 -20.17 3.31 5.07
N ILE A 12 -21.05 2.36 4.77
CA ILE A 12 -21.99 2.48 3.64
C ILE A 12 -22.95 3.65 3.88
N GLU A 13 -23.52 3.77 5.07
CA GLU A 13 -24.42 4.87 5.43
C GLU A 13 -23.72 6.23 5.38
N GLU A 14 -22.48 6.31 5.87
CA GLU A 14 -21.66 7.54 5.81
C GLU A 14 -21.34 7.93 4.35
N LEU A 15 -20.98 6.96 3.51
CA LEU A 15 -20.73 7.20 2.09
C LEU A 15 -21.99 7.63 1.35
N ASP A 16 -23.14 7.02 1.62
CA ASP A 16 -24.42 7.41 1.03
C ASP A 16 -24.83 8.82 1.44
N GLN A 17 -24.55 9.22 2.69
CA GLN A 17 -24.79 10.57 3.17
C GLN A 17 -23.89 11.58 2.43
N VAL A 18 -22.59 11.29 2.30
CA VAL A 18 -21.66 12.12 1.52
C VAL A 18 -22.10 12.21 0.07
N LEU A 19 -22.52 11.10 -0.55
CA LEU A 19 -23.05 11.08 -1.91
C LEU A 19 -24.32 11.93 -2.07
N HIS A 20 -25.17 12.01 -1.05
CA HIS A 20 -26.34 12.89 -1.02
C HIS A 20 -25.98 14.36 -0.84
N GLU A 21 -24.91 14.66 -0.10
CA GLU A 21 -24.42 16.02 0.15
C GLU A 21 -23.59 16.57 -1.02
N ILE A 22 -23.08 15.71 -1.91
CA ILE A 22 -22.49 16.12 -3.17
C ILE A 22 -23.61 16.65 -4.07
N GLU A 23 -23.77 17.97 -4.10
CA GLU A 23 -24.58 18.62 -5.13
C GLU A 23 -24.06 18.18 -6.49
N VAL A 24 -24.93 17.53 -7.27
CA VAL A 24 -24.69 17.36 -8.71
C VAL A 24 -24.71 18.78 -9.27
N GLY A 25 -23.52 19.37 -9.40
CA GLY A 25 -23.36 20.63 -10.11
C GLY A 25 -24.03 20.54 -11.48
N PRO A 26 -24.46 21.66 -12.06
CA PRO A 26 -25.00 21.64 -13.42
C PRO A 26 -24.05 20.84 -14.31
N GLU A 27 -24.57 20.02 -15.22
CA GLU A 27 -23.75 19.32 -16.21
C GLU A 27 -22.82 20.34 -16.85
N THR A 28 -21.59 20.41 -16.35
CA THR A 28 -20.55 21.20 -16.99
C THR A 28 -20.33 20.46 -18.29
N GLU A 29 -20.71 21.07 -19.41
CA GLU A 29 -20.09 20.75 -20.69
C GLU A 29 -18.60 20.68 -20.40
N ILE A 30 -18.06 19.46 -20.42
CA ILE A 30 -16.62 19.26 -20.35
C ILE A 30 -16.15 19.93 -21.63
N GLU A 31 -15.70 21.17 -21.52
CA GLU A 31 -15.06 21.86 -22.61
C GLU A 31 -13.87 20.96 -22.95
N GLU A 32 -14.01 20.17 -24.03
CA GLU A 32 -12.94 19.36 -24.57
C GLU A 32 -11.84 20.34 -24.93
N ARG A 33 -10.96 20.60 -23.97
CA ARG A 33 -9.72 21.28 -24.26
C ARG A 33 -9.07 20.42 -25.34
N PRO A 34 -8.76 20.99 -26.51
CA PRO A 34 -7.98 20.26 -27.50
C PRO A 34 -6.79 19.70 -26.72
N ALA A 35 -6.56 18.39 -26.86
CA ALA A 35 -5.41 17.75 -26.23
C ALA A 35 -4.19 18.55 -26.68
N GLU A 36 -3.67 19.41 -25.81
CA GLU A 36 -2.33 19.94 -26.00
C GLU A 36 -1.46 18.69 -26.08
N ASP A 37 -0.67 18.56 -27.14
CA ASP A 37 0.27 17.46 -27.27
C ASP A 37 1.18 17.51 -26.04
N ILE A 38 0.86 16.69 -25.03
CA ILE A 38 1.66 16.56 -23.83
C ILE A 38 2.97 15.96 -24.30
N ASP A 39 4.02 16.75 -24.28
CA ASP A 39 5.35 16.28 -24.59
C ASP A 39 5.79 15.29 -23.52
N ILE A 40 5.66 14.00 -23.84
CA ILE A 40 6.06 12.86 -23.01
C ILE A 40 7.48 12.40 -23.30
N SER A 41 8.25 13.14 -24.12
CA SER A 41 9.62 12.75 -24.47
C SER A 41 10.56 12.71 -23.25
N ASP A 42 10.31 13.56 -22.26
CA ASP A 42 11.03 13.63 -20.98
C ASP A 42 10.35 12.80 -19.86
N TRP A 43 9.40 11.91 -20.19
CA TRP A 43 8.71 11.10 -19.17
C TRP A 43 9.64 10.03 -18.57
N GLU A 44 10.00 10.21 -17.30
CA GLU A 44 10.79 9.26 -16.53
C GLU A 44 9.91 8.16 -15.88
N SER A 45 10.53 7.01 -15.56
CA SER A 45 9.87 5.92 -14.85
C SER A 45 9.60 6.26 -13.38
N GLY A 46 10.34 7.24 -12.83
CA GLY A 46 10.24 7.67 -11.45
C GLY A 46 10.88 6.69 -10.45
N VAL A 47 11.65 5.71 -10.94
CA VAL A 47 12.35 4.68 -10.14
C VAL A 47 13.86 4.58 -10.46
N GLU A 48 14.41 5.55 -11.18
CA GLU A 48 15.79 5.58 -11.68
C GLU A 48 16.82 5.40 -10.56
N ASP A 49 16.62 6.07 -9.42
CA ASP A 49 17.48 6.00 -8.23
C ASP A 49 17.48 4.62 -7.53
N LEU A 50 16.56 3.72 -7.93
CA LEU A 50 16.41 2.39 -7.35
C LEU A 50 16.83 1.27 -8.30
N GLN A 51 17.00 1.52 -9.61
CA GLN A 51 17.22 0.48 -10.64
C GLN A 51 18.40 -0.45 -10.35
N ASP A 52 19.50 0.10 -9.82
CA ASP A 52 20.71 -0.68 -9.52
C ASP A 52 20.70 -1.36 -8.13
N LYS A 53 19.60 -1.24 -7.37
CA LYS A 53 19.54 -1.77 -6.00
C LYS A 53 19.08 -3.23 -6.00
N SER A 54 19.77 -4.07 -5.24
CA SER A 54 19.30 -5.43 -4.94
C SER A 54 18.01 -5.38 -4.11
N PRO A 55 17.16 -6.44 -4.14
CA PRO A 55 15.97 -6.51 -3.29
C PRO A 55 16.26 -6.24 -1.81
N ASP A 56 17.41 -6.73 -1.32
CA ASP A 56 17.87 -6.50 0.04
C ASP A 56 18.15 -5.03 0.32
N ALA A 57 18.85 -4.34 -0.59
CA ALA A 57 19.10 -2.91 -0.46
C ALA A 57 17.80 -2.08 -0.51
N VAL A 58 16.78 -2.54 -1.25
CA VAL A 58 15.46 -1.89 -1.26
C VAL A 58 14.72 -2.12 0.07
N TRP A 59 14.83 -3.31 0.66
CA TRP A 59 14.30 -3.57 2.02
C TRP A 59 14.99 -2.72 3.10
N ASP A 60 16.30 -2.53 2.99
CA ASP A 60 17.08 -1.71 3.93
C ASP A 60 16.61 -0.24 3.93
N ILE A 61 16.16 0.27 2.77
CA ILE A 61 15.56 1.61 2.66
C ILE A 61 14.32 1.71 3.56
N LEU A 62 13.46 0.69 3.57
CA LEU A 62 12.27 0.63 4.43
C LEU A 62 12.63 0.45 5.91
N GLY A 63 13.77 -0.16 6.21
CA GLY A 63 14.25 -0.37 7.58
C GLY A 63 13.54 -1.50 8.33
N PHE A 64 13.00 -2.48 7.62
CA PHE A 64 12.31 -3.64 8.19
C PHE A 64 13.23 -4.87 8.19
N PRO A 65 13.76 -5.31 9.34
CA PRO A 65 14.74 -6.41 9.40
C PRO A 65 14.14 -7.76 8.99
N THR A 66 12.82 -7.90 9.11
CA THR A 66 12.10 -9.12 8.72
C THR A 66 11.93 -9.27 7.21
N LYS A 67 12.19 -8.20 6.42
CA LYS A 67 12.01 -8.15 4.96
C LYS A 67 10.64 -8.68 4.51
N ARG A 68 9.61 -8.31 5.26
CA ARG A 68 8.21 -8.72 5.06
C ARG A 68 7.28 -7.53 5.25
N PHE A 69 6.20 -7.50 4.48
CA PHE A 69 5.14 -6.54 4.71
C PHE A 69 4.34 -6.91 5.96
N PRO A 70 4.13 -5.98 6.91
CA PRO A 70 3.29 -6.21 8.08
C PRO A 70 1.87 -6.61 7.67
N GLY A 71 1.30 -7.62 8.34
CA GLY A 71 -0.09 -8.05 8.11
C GLY A 71 -0.31 -8.91 6.85
N PHE A 72 0.74 -9.22 6.09
CA PHE A 72 0.67 -10.18 4.98
C PHE A 72 0.91 -11.60 5.50
N ASN A 73 0.38 -12.58 4.76
CA ASN A 73 0.68 -13.99 4.99
C ASN A 73 2.18 -14.24 4.83
N GLU A 74 2.73 -15.15 5.64
CA GLU A 74 4.15 -15.51 5.56
C GLU A 74 4.48 -16.39 4.36
N VAL A 75 3.47 -17.11 3.86
CA VAL A 75 3.58 -18.01 2.72
C VAL A 75 2.39 -17.83 1.79
N GLU A 76 2.57 -18.23 0.55
CA GLU A 76 1.54 -18.26 -0.48
C GLU A 76 1.37 -19.67 -1.04
N ASP A 77 0.18 -19.96 -1.57
CA ASP A 77 -0.05 -21.15 -2.38
C ASP A 77 0.48 -20.87 -3.80
N PRO A 78 1.54 -21.55 -4.27
CA PRO A 78 2.10 -21.33 -5.59
C PRO A 78 1.12 -21.67 -6.73
N THR A 79 0.07 -22.43 -6.44
CA THR A 79 -0.96 -22.80 -7.43
C THR A 79 -2.14 -21.83 -7.45
N GLY A 80 -2.32 -21.02 -6.40
CA GLY A 80 -3.49 -20.17 -6.22
C GLY A 80 -4.82 -20.92 -6.14
N ALA A 81 -4.80 -22.24 -5.94
CA ALA A 81 -5.98 -23.09 -5.90
C ALA A 81 -6.66 -23.07 -4.53
N LEU A 82 -5.91 -22.72 -3.49
CA LEU A 82 -6.38 -22.65 -2.13
C LEU A 82 -6.82 -21.23 -1.77
N ASP A 83 -8.07 -21.11 -1.31
CA ASP A 83 -8.60 -19.88 -0.73
C ASP A 83 -7.94 -19.64 0.65
N PRO A 84 -7.17 -18.53 0.84
CA PRO A 84 -6.56 -18.20 2.13
C PRO A 84 -7.59 -17.91 3.23
N TRP A 85 -8.84 -17.62 2.89
CA TRP A 85 -9.91 -17.33 3.85
C TRP A 85 -10.60 -18.59 4.40
N ASP A 86 -10.32 -19.77 3.85
CA ASP A 86 -10.72 -21.04 4.43
C ASP A 86 -9.69 -21.47 5.50
N ASN A 87 -9.84 -20.92 6.70
CA ASN A 87 -8.89 -21.12 7.81
C ASN A 87 -8.54 -22.60 8.06
N LYS A 88 -9.51 -23.52 7.95
CA LYS A 88 -9.26 -24.95 8.19
C LYS A 88 -8.34 -25.54 7.12
N LYS A 89 -8.61 -25.25 5.85
CA LYS A 89 -7.77 -25.76 4.75
C LYS A 89 -6.44 -25.05 4.71
N TRP A 90 -6.41 -23.74 4.96
CA TRP A 90 -5.19 -22.95 5.03
C TRP A 90 -4.27 -23.46 6.14
N GLU A 91 -4.74 -23.59 7.38
CA GLU A 91 -3.93 -24.15 8.48
C GLU A 91 -3.40 -25.55 8.17
N ALA A 92 -4.21 -26.42 7.57
CA ALA A 92 -3.78 -27.75 7.18
C ALA A 92 -2.71 -27.73 6.08
N PHE A 93 -2.83 -26.81 5.11
CA PHE A 93 -1.86 -26.57 4.04
C PHE A 93 -0.52 -26.08 4.60
N ILE A 94 -0.55 -25.11 5.52
CA ILE A 94 0.64 -24.61 6.23
C ILE A 94 1.32 -25.73 7.03
N LYS A 95 0.55 -26.49 7.83
CA LYS A 95 1.09 -27.60 8.64
C LYS A 95 1.76 -28.69 7.82
N LYS A 96 1.32 -28.90 6.57
CA LYS A 96 1.92 -29.85 5.63
C LYS A 96 3.17 -29.30 4.94
N GLY A 97 3.54 -28.05 5.17
CA GLY A 97 4.71 -27.42 4.55
C GLY A 97 4.56 -27.21 3.04
N GLN A 98 3.34 -27.02 2.54
CA GLN A 98 3.05 -26.92 1.11
C GLN A 98 3.14 -25.48 0.56
N GLY A 99 3.19 -24.47 1.44
CA GLY A 99 3.32 -23.07 1.05
C GLY A 99 4.76 -22.70 0.70
N VAL A 100 4.92 -21.74 -0.21
CA VAL A 100 6.21 -21.11 -0.50
C VAL A 100 6.30 -19.76 0.21
N PRO A 101 7.50 -19.32 0.64
CA PRO A 101 7.64 -18.02 1.29
C PRO A 101 7.07 -16.89 0.42
N PHE A 102 6.18 -16.09 1.00
CA PHE A 102 5.67 -14.91 0.31
C PHE A 102 6.77 -13.86 0.26
N ALA A 103 7.13 -13.43 -0.95
CA ALA A 103 8.10 -12.36 -1.17
C ALA A 103 7.64 -11.49 -2.35
N PRO A 104 7.54 -10.16 -2.18
CA PRO A 104 7.23 -9.28 -3.29
C PRO A 104 8.34 -9.34 -4.33
N ARG A 105 7.96 -9.25 -5.61
CA ARG A 105 8.93 -9.06 -6.69
C ARG A 105 9.63 -7.71 -6.53
N TRP A 106 10.84 -7.59 -7.06
CA TRP A 106 11.64 -6.37 -6.95
C TRP A 106 10.86 -5.09 -7.35
N HIS A 107 10.18 -5.12 -8.50
CA HIS A 107 9.35 -4.00 -8.99
C HIS A 107 8.21 -3.64 -8.03
N GLN A 108 7.63 -4.64 -7.36
CA GLN A 108 6.59 -4.41 -6.34
C GLN A 108 7.17 -3.71 -5.12
N LEU A 109 8.33 -4.16 -4.66
CA LEU A 109 9.02 -3.56 -3.52
C LEU A 109 9.47 -2.12 -3.80
N VAL A 110 10.01 -1.86 -5.00
CA VAL A 110 10.39 -0.52 -5.47
C VAL A 110 9.19 0.42 -5.50
N GLY A 111 8.05 -0.04 -6.01
CA GLY A 111 6.80 0.74 -6.00
C GLY A 111 6.35 1.12 -4.59
N VAL A 112 6.46 0.20 -3.62
CA VAL A 112 6.16 0.48 -2.21
C VAL A 112 7.10 1.55 -1.65
N VAL A 113 8.41 1.44 -1.88
CA VAL A 113 9.39 2.44 -1.43
C VAL A 113 9.07 3.83 -1.99
N LYS A 114 8.74 3.92 -3.27
CA LYS A 114 8.40 5.21 -3.91
C LYS A 114 7.12 5.80 -3.37
N MET A 115 6.07 5.00 -3.22
CA MET A 115 4.83 5.46 -2.60
C MET A 115 5.03 5.92 -1.17
N MET A 116 5.80 5.18 -0.36
CA MET A 116 6.13 5.58 1.01
C MET A 116 6.86 6.93 1.03
N ARG A 117 7.79 7.17 0.10
CA ARG A 117 8.51 8.45 0.00
C ARG A 117 7.58 9.60 -0.34
N GLN A 118 6.77 9.43 -1.39
CA GLN A 118 5.82 10.46 -1.81
C GLN A 118 4.79 10.74 -0.71
N LEU A 119 4.32 9.70 -0.01
CA LEU A 119 3.39 9.84 1.11
C LEU A 119 4.00 10.63 2.27
N ILE A 120 5.24 10.33 2.67
CA ILE A 120 5.94 11.02 3.77
C ILE A 120 6.27 12.48 3.43
N GLU A 121 6.63 12.73 2.17
CA GLU A 121 6.95 14.06 1.66
C GLU A 121 5.70 14.85 1.22
N GLY A 122 4.50 14.27 1.34
CA GLY A 122 3.24 14.94 0.98
C GLY A 122 3.12 15.27 -0.51
N ARG A 123 3.75 14.47 -1.39
CA ARG A 123 3.76 14.68 -2.84
C ARG A 123 2.81 13.69 -3.52
N PRO A 124 2.06 14.11 -4.56
CA PRO A 124 1.23 13.18 -5.32
C PRO A 124 2.08 12.15 -6.08
N LEU A 125 1.52 10.97 -6.33
CA LEU A 125 2.14 9.93 -7.16
C LEU A 125 1.08 9.30 -8.06
N LEU A 126 1.46 9.07 -9.32
CA LEU A 126 0.68 8.35 -10.29
C LEU A 126 1.37 7.02 -10.62
N LEU A 127 0.67 5.90 -10.40
CA LEU A 127 1.21 4.55 -10.58
C LEU A 127 0.77 3.96 -11.94
N MET A 128 1.58 4.18 -12.97
CA MET A 128 1.31 3.74 -14.37
C MET A 128 2.18 2.56 -14.78
N ASP A 129 1.94 1.41 -14.16
CA ASP A 129 2.57 0.14 -14.56
C ASP A 129 1.65 -0.72 -15.43
N GLN A 130 2.23 -1.67 -16.16
CA GLN A 130 1.47 -2.66 -16.93
C GLN A 130 0.46 -3.43 -16.05
N VAL A 131 -0.61 -3.91 -16.68
CA VAL A 131 -1.62 -4.76 -16.03
C VAL A 131 -0.93 -6.06 -15.56
N GLY A 132 -1.28 -6.51 -14.35
CA GLY A 132 -0.73 -7.76 -13.79
C GLY A 132 0.62 -7.64 -13.07
N ILE A 133 1.27 -6.47 -13.02
CA ILE A 133 2.51 -6.28 -12.23
C ILE A 133 2.28 -6.31 -10.71
N GLY A 134 1.01 -6.22 -10.28
CA GLY A 134 0.64 -6.28 -8.87
C GLY A 134 0.58 -4.92 -8.19
N LYS A 135 0.06 -3.90 -8.90
CA LYS A 135 -0.19 -2.56 -8.36
C LYS A 135 -1.01 -2.59 -7.07
N THR A 136 -2.02 -3.45 -7.00
CA THR A 136 -2.85 -3.64 -5.79
C THR A 136 -2.01 -4.08 -4.60
N LEU A 137 -1.08 -5.03 -4.80
CA LEU A 137 -0.16 -5.48 -3.75
C LEU A 137 0.79 -4.36 -3.33
N GLN A 138 1.28 -3.54 -4.27
CA GLN A 138 2.08 -2.37 -3.94
C GLN A 138 1.27 -1.37 -3.08
N VAL A 139 0.02 -1.06 -3.44
CA VAL A 139 -0.82 -0.11 -2.68
C VAL A 139 -1.14 -0.63 -1.28
N VAL A 140 -1.62 -1.88 -1.16
CA VAL A 140 -1.92 -2.49 0.14
C VAL A 140 -0.64 -2.62 0.99
N GLY A 141 0.47 -3.00 0.37
CA GLY A 141 1.78 -3.04 1.01
C GLY A 141 2.17 -1.68 1.59
N THR A 142 2.03 -0.60 0.81
CA THR A 142 2.27 0.79 1.27
C THR A 142 1.40 1.14 2.47
N LEU A 143 0.10 0.84 2.45
CA LEU A 143 -0.79 1.13 3.58
C LEU A 143 -0.36 0.41 4.86
N CYS A 144 -0.07 -0.89 4.76
CA CYS A 144 0.44 -1.69 5.87
C CYS A 144 1.77 -1.15 6.41
N MET A 145 2.69 -0.80 5.51
CA MET A 145 3.97 -0.20 5.86
C MET A 145 3.80 1.16 6.53
N TYR A 146 2.88 2.00 6.03
CA TYR A 146 2.61 3.32 6.60
C TYR A 146 2.04 3.23 8.02
N VAL A 147 1.10 2.32 8.27
CA VAL A 147 0.59 2.06 9.63
C VAL A 147 1.73 1.64 10.56
N ALA A 148 2.62 0.76 10.10
CA ALA A 148 3.78 0.34 10.89
C ALA A 148 4.79 1.48 11.12
N PHE A 149 5.03 2.32 10.12
CA PHE A 149 5.86 3.52 10.20
C PHE A 149 5.30 4.51 11.21
N ARG A 150 3.98 4.76 11.21
CA ARG A 150 3.32 5.63 12.20
C ARG A 150 3.48 5.11 13.62
N ARG A 151 3.31 3.80 13.83
CA ARG A 151 3.55 3.17 15.15
C ARG A 151 5.01 3.27 15.59
N HIS A 152 5.95 3.07 14.66
CA HIS A 152 7.38 3.26 14.94
C HIS A 152 7.69 4.72 15.28
N PHE A 153 7.11 5.68 14.55
CA PHE A 153 7.27 7.11 14.80
C PHE A 153 6.72 7.51 16.17
N ALA A 154 5.51 7.07 16.53
CA ALA A 154 4.91 7.33 17.84
C ALA A 154 5.78 6.80 19.00
N ARG A 155 6.47 5.68 18.80
CA ARG A 155 7.32 5.05 19.82
C ARG A 155 8.74 5.65 19.91
N TYR A 156 9.31 6.07 18.79
CA TYR A 156 10.74 6.42 18.70
C TYR A 156 11.02 7.84 18.18
N GLY A 157 9.98 8.62 17.86
CA GLY A 157 10.09 9.99 17.34
C GLY A 157 10.66 10.09 15.93
N ARG A 158 10.79 8.97 15.20
CA ARG A 158 11.34 8.93 13.83
C ARG A 158 10.82 7.74 13.04
N PHE A 159 10.79 7.87 11.71
CA PHE A 159 10.52 6.75 10.83
C PHE A 159 11.70 5.76 10.77
N PRO A 160 11.46 4.47 10.45
CA PRO A 160 12.52 3.48 10.31
C PRO A 160 13.31 3.70 9.02
N GLY A 161 14.44 3.00 8.91
CA GLY A 161 15.27 2.96 7.71
C GLY A 161 15.77 4.34 7.27
N HIS A 162 15.80 4.55 5.96
CA HIS A 162 16.28 5.81 5.37
C HIS A 162 15.29 6.96 5.57
N PHE A 163 14.01 6.66 5.82
CA PHE A 163 12.96 7.65 6.01
C PHE A 163 13.10 8.44 7.32
N GLY A 164 13.83 7.92 8.30
CA GLY A 164 14.14 8.66 9.53
C GLY A 164 14.99 9.93 9.30
N LYS A 165 15.51 10.14 8.10
CA LYS A 165 16.31 11.32 7.70
C LYS A 165 15.51 12.33 6.86
N ILE A 166 14.26 12.01 6.49
CA ILE A 166 13.47 12.83 5.57
C ILE A 166 12.70 13.89 6.36
N PRO A 167 12.66 15.16 5.90
CA PRO A 167 11.79 16.18 6.48
C PRO A 167 10.33 15.76 6.35
N LEU A 168 9.59 15.77 7.46
CA LEU A 168 8.16 15.50 7.44
C LEU A 168 7.44 16.69 6.80
N ALA A 169 6.68 16.44 5.73
CA ALA A 169 5.80 17.46 5.18
C ALA A 169 4.61 17.74 6.10
N VAL A 170 4.09 16.67 6.74
CA VAL A 170 3.04 16.72 7.75
C VAL A 170 3.44 15.77 8.88
N ALA A 171 3.28 16.21 10.13
CA ALA A 171 3.46 15.30 11.26
C ALA A 171 2.43 14.17 11.14
N PRO A 172 2.82 12.89 11.21
CA PRO A 172 1.86 11.81 11.12
C PRO A 172 0.85 11.95 12.27
N ASP A 173 -0.44 11.83 11.96
CA ASP A 173 -1.49 11.85 12.99
C ASP A 173 -1.15 10.85 14.10
N GLU A 174 -1.56 11.13 15.33
CA GLU A 174 -1.46 10.14 16.40
C GLU A 174 -2.23 8.88 16.00
N PRO A 175 -1.67 7.67 16.17
CA PRO A 175 -2.41 6.45 15.89
C PRO A 175 -3.69 6.48 16.74
N THR A 176 -4.85 6.55 16.09
CA THR A 176 -6.13 6.36 16.76
C THR A 176 -6.07 5.00 17.45
N ALA A 177 -6.33 5.02 18.76
CA ALA A 177 -6.18 3.86 19.62
C ALA A 177 -6.97 2.65 19.07
N ASP A 178 -6.35 1.47 19.18
CA ASP A 178 -6.95 0.14 18.98
C ASP A 178 -7.58 -0.18 17.61
N ILE A 179 -6.72 -0.48 16.63
CA ILE A 179 -6.98 -1.63 15.74
C ILE A 179 -6.46 -2.88 16.47
N GLY A 180 -7.35 -3.50 17.25
CA GLY A 180 -7.11 -4.65 18.14
C GLY A 180 -6.55 -5.88 17.45
N LEU A 181 -5.29 -5.83 17.06
CA LEU A 181 -4.46 -7.00 16.77
C LEU A 181 -3.84 -7.43 18.09
N GLY A 182 -4.68 -8.06 18.92
CA GLY A 182 -4.23 -8.87 20.05
C GLY A 182 -3.39 -10.03 19.51
N VAL A 183 -2.26 -10.24 20.18
CA VAL A 183 -1.34 -11.37 20.05
C VAL A 183 -2.09 -12.69 20.21
#